data_AF-A0A1Q3IZ26-F1
#
_entry.id   AF-A0A1Q3IZ26-F1
#
_cell.length_a   1.000
_cell.length_b   1.000
_cell.length_c   1.000
_cell.angle_alpha   90.00
_cell.angle_beta   90.00
_cell.angle_gamma   90.00
#
_symmetry.space_group_name_H-M   'P 1'
#
loop_
_entity.id
_entity.type
_entity.pdbx_description
1 polymer ?
#
loop_
_entity_poly.entity_id
_entity_poly.type
_entity_poly.pdbx_seq_one_letter_code
_entity_poly.pdbx_strand_id
1 'polypeptide(L)' 'MAGRKFFVTIENFHGVMVAVYTGDGNGGWRRQVIDDGLLQGHALVLADIDDDGRPDLVCMDARKPNYIKWYSRSP' A
#
# COMPACT_ATOMS: atom_id res chain seq x y z
N MET A 1 -4.29 20.98 -8.15
CA MET A 1 -4.89 19.85 -8.91
C MET A 1 -5.26 18.79 -7.90
N ALA A 2 -6.52 18.35 -7.83
CA ALA A 2 -6.91 17.29 -6.90
C ALA A 2 -6.22 15.97 -7.31
N GLY A 3 -5.43 15.37 -6.42
CA GLY A 3 -4.76 14.10 -6.68
C GLY A 3 -5.75 12.99 -7.03
N ARG A 4 -5.32 12.04 -7.85
CA ARG A 4 -6.16 10.89 -8.25
C ARG A 4 -6.49 10.04 -7.03
N LYS A 5 -7.77 9.77 -6.78
CA LYS A 5 -8.23 8.94 -5.66
C LYS A 5 -7.59 7.55 -5.74
N PHE A 6 -7.12 7.06 -4.60
CA PHE A 6 -6.59 5.72 -4.47
C PHE A 6 -6.83 5.18 -3.06
N PHE A 7 -6.72 3.86 -2.90
CA PHE A 7 -6.63 3.18 -1.61
C PHE A 7 -5.72 1.97 -1.74
N VAL A 8 -5.33 1.41 -0.59
CA VAL A 8 -4.39 0.28 -0.51
C VAL A 8 -4.99 -0.82 0.36
N THR A 9 -4.72 -2.07 0.00
CA THR A 9 -5.20 -3.27 0.68
C THR A 9 -4.05 -4.25 0.93
N ILE A 10 -4.22 -5.08 1.96
CA ILE A 10 -3.52 -6.36 2.11
C ILE A 10 -4.51 -7.46 1.72
N GLU A 11 -4.09 -8.40 0.87
CA GLU A 11 -4.98 -9.40 0.29
C GLU A 11 -4.37 -10.82 0.31
N ASN A 12 -5.13 -11.87 0.69
CA ASN A 12 -6.41 -11.90 1.42
C ASN A 12 -6.19 -11.76 2.95
N PHE A 13 -7.07 -12.30 3.81
CA PHE A 13 -6.85 -12.32 5.27
C PHE A 13 -5.50 -12.97 5.61
N HIS A 14 -4.64 -12.25 6.34
CA HIS A 14 -3.24 -12.64 6.58
C HIS A 14 -2.47 -12.97 5.28
N GLY A 15 -2.76 -12.22 4.23
CA GLY A 15 -2.26 -12.47 2.89
C GLY A 15 -0.81 -12.04 2.67
N VAL A 16 -0.37 -12.26 1.44
CA VAL A 16 1.00 -11.96 0.97
C VAL A 16 1.04 -10.74 0.06
N MET A 17 -0.11 -10.29 -0.44
CA MET A 17 -0.20 -9.22 -1.42
C MET A 17 -0.49 -7.88 -0.80
N VAL A 18 0.20 -6.85 -1.28
CA VAL A 18 -0.15 -5.44 -1.18
C VAL A 18 -0.68 -5.00 -2.54
N ALA A 19 -1.93 -4.52 -2.58
CA ALA A 19 -2.53 -4.01 -3.80
C ALA A 19 -2.93 -2.53 -3.66
N VAL A 20 -2.71 -1.77 -4.72
CA VAL A 20 -3.14 -0.38 -4.87
C VAL A 20 -4.30 -0.35 -5.86
N TYR A 21 -5.37 0.33 -5.46
CA TYR A 21 -6.51 0.61 -6.33
C TYR A 21 -6.49 2.09 -6.68
N THR A 22 -6.44 2.41 -7.97
CA THR A 22 -6.54 3.80 -8.44
C THR A 22 -7.82 4.01 -9.21
N GLY A 23 -8.49 5.15 -9.01
CA GLY A 23 -9.70 5.48 -9.77
C GLY A 23 -9.40 5.55 -11.27
N ASP A 24 -10.21 4.90 -12.09
CA ASP A 24 -10.00 4.84 -13.55
C ASP A 24 -10.54 6.06 -14.32
N GLY A 25 -11.29 6.94 -13.64
CA GLY A 25 -11.92 8.13 -14.21
C GLY A 25 -13.34 7.91 -14.72
N ASN A 26 -13.81 6.66 -14.80
CA ASN A 26 -15.13 6.26 -15.28
C ASN A 26 -16.02 5.67 -14.17
N GLY A 27 -15.69 5.97 -12.91
CA GLY A 27 -16.39 5.44 -11.73
C GLY A 27 -15.91 4.05 -11.28
N GLY A 28 -14.91 3.49 -11.95
CA GLY A 28 -14.29 2.21 -11.57
C GLY A 28 -12.93 2.37 -10.89
N TRP A 29 -12.32 1.21 -10.60
CA TRP A 29 -11.03 1.10 -9.94
C TRP A 29 -10.11 0.15 -10.69
N ARG A 30 -8.88 0.57 -10.94
CA ARG A 30 -7.81 -0.27 -11.48
C ARG A 30 -6.95 -0.81 -10.32
N ARG A 31 -6.93 -2.13 -10.16
CA ARG A 31 -6.09 -2.86 -9.19
C ARG A 31 -4.67 -3.06 -9.76
N GLN A 32 -3.66 -2.88 -8.91
CA GLN A 32 -2.27 -3.20 -9.18
C GLN A 32 -1.64 -3.83 -7.93
N VAL A 33 -1.06 -5.03 -8.06
CA VAL A 33 -0.22 -5.61 -7.00
C VAL A 33 1.15 -4.92 -7.05
N ILE A 34 1.63 -4.45 -5.91
CA ILE A 34 2.93 -3.78 -5.80
C ILE A 34 3.95 -4.58 -4.99
N ASP A 35 3.48 -5.54 -4.19
CA ASP A 35 4.29 -6.53 -3.48
C ASP A 35 3.41 -7.78 -3.28
N ASP A 36 3.95 -8.97 -3.51
CA ASP A 36 3.30 -10.27 -3.31
C ASP A 36 4.08 -11.20 -2.36
N GLY A 37 5.05 -10.65 -1.63
CA GLY A 37 5.97 -11.36 -0.76
C GLY A 37 5.85 -11.02 0.73
N LEU A 38 4.75 -10.43 1.19
CA LEU A 38 4.50 -10.32 2.64
C LEU A 38 4.36 -11.71 3.28
N LEU A 39 4.62 -11.81 4.58
CA LEU A 39 4.21 -12.96 5.38
C LEU A 39 3.14 -12.52 6.38
N GLN A 40 1.93 -13.09 6.29
CA GLN A 40 0.81 -12.83 7.20
C GLN A 40 0.58 -11.32 7.43
N GLY A 41 0.38 -10.56 6.35
CA GLY A 41 0.13 -9.12 6.46
C GLY A 41 -1.14 -8.83 7.27
N HIS A 42 -1.08 -7.86 8.20
CA HIS A 42 -2.17 -7.61 9.15
C HIS A 42 -2.61 -6.15 9.24
N ALA A 43 -1.66 -5.22 9.22
CA ALA A 43 -1.92 -3.78 9.35
C ALA A 43 -1.18 -3.01 8.28
N LEU A 44 -1.81 -1.92 7.82
CA LEU A 44 -1.21 -0.94 6.92
C LEU A 44 -1.62 0.48 7.32
N VAL A 45 -0.79 1.45 6.97
CA VAL A 45 -1.06 2.88 7.15
C VAL A 45 -0.51 3.67 5.97
N LEU A 46 -1.21 4.74 5.61
CA LEU A 46 -0.73 5.76 4.67
C LEU A 46 -0.30 7.01 5.46
N ALA A 47 0.92 7.47 5.25
CA ALA A 47 1.48 8.67 5.86
C ALA A 47 2.59 9.25 4.97
N ASP A 48 2.78 10.57 4.98
CA ASP A 48 3.94 11.21 4.35
C ASP A 48 5.13 11.08 5.32
N ILE A 49 6.06 10.16 5.04
CA ILE A 49 7.15 9.79 5.97
C ILE A 49 8.43 10.53 5.62
N ASP A 50 8.65 10.81 4.33
CA ASP A 50 9.85 11.49 3.81
C ASP A 50 9.64 12.98 3.48
N ASP A 51 8.47 13.54 3.78
CA ASP A 51 8.11 14.97 3.63
C ASP A 51 8.13 15.43 2.16
N ASP A 52 7.81 14.52 1.23
CA ASP A 52 7.74 14.81 -0.21
C ASP A 52 6.36 15.33 -0.67
N GLY A 53 5.40 15.43 0.26
CA GLY A 53 4.03 15.85 0.01
C GLY A 53 3.13 14.75 -0.57
N ARG A 54 3.59 13.50 -0.61
CA ARG A 54 2.86 12.34 -1.10
C ARG A 54 2.76 11.29 0.03
N PRO A 55 1.61 10.59 0.13
CA PRO A 55 1.48 9.50 1.10
C PRO A 55 2.30 8.28 0.68
N ASP A 56 3.14 7.82 1.59
CA ASP A 56 3.80 6.51 1.56
C ASP A 56 2.93 5.43 2.16
N LEU A 57 3.31 4.18 1.93
CA LEU A 57 2.71 3.01 2.57
C LEU A 57 3.68 2.39 3.57
N VAL A 58 3.18 2.11 4.77
CA VAL A 58 3.83 1.18 5.71
C VAL A 58 2.91 0.01 5.98
N CYS A 59 3.43 -1.21 5.94
CA CYS A 59 2.69 -2.40 6.31
C CYS A 59 3.50 -3.34 7.21
N MET A 60 2.78 -4.10 8.03
CA MET A 60 3.36 -5.14 8.88
C MET A 60 3.64 -6.40 8.08
N ASP A 61 4.82 -6.98 8.31
CA ASP A 61 5.26 -8.25 7.71
C ASP A 61 5.70 -9.19 8.84
N ALA A 62 4.95 -10.26 9.09
CA ALA A 62 5.15 -11.14 10.23
C ALA A 62 6.38 -12.05 10.12
N ARG A 63 7.24 -11.87 9.11
CA ARG A 63 8.45 -12.68 8.90
C ARG A 63 9.41 -12.65 10.09
N LYS A 64 9.41 -11.58 10.88
CA LYS A 64 10.12 -11.50 12.18
C LYS A 64 9.45 -10.47 13.10
N PRO A 65 9.69 -10.52 14.42
CA PRO A 65 9.17 -9.51 15.34
C PRO A 65 9.55 -8.08 14.92
N ASN A 66 8.61 -7.15 15.07
CA ASN A 66 8.78 -5.72 14.78
C ASN A 66 9.22 -5.42 13.34
N TYR A 67 8.82 -6.25 12.38
CA TYR A 67 9.18 -6.05 10.98
C TYR A 67 8.05 -5.38 10.20
N ILE A 68 8.42 -4.26 9.56
CA ILE A 68 7.56 -3.48 8.68
C ILE A 68 8.25 -3.29 7.34
N LYS A 69 7.47 -3.14 6.28
CA LYS A 69 7.94 -2.67 4.97
C LYS A 69 7.42 -1.26 4.75
N TRP A 70 8.26 -0.43 4.14
CA TRP A 70 7.94 0.93 3.72
C TRP A 70 8.07 1.01 2.20
N TYR A 71 7.06 1.59 1.55
CA TYR A 71 7.03 1.83 0.12
C TYR A 71 6.76 3.32 -0.11
N SER A 72 7.73 3.98 -0.74
CA SER A 72 7.60 5.36 -1.21
C SER A 72 7.49 5.39 -2.72
N ARG A 73 6.81 6.41 -3.26
CA ARG A 73 6.86 6.71 -4.68
C ARG A 73 8.11 7.53 -4.94
N SER A 74 9.16 6.87 -5.42
CA SER A 74 10.34 7.59 -5.94
C SER A 74 9.93 8.66 -6.97
N PRO A 75 10.67 9.79 -7.05
CA PRO A 75 10.48 10.82 -8.07
C PRO A 75 10.49 10.28 -9.51
#